data_AF-A0A7J4N8B8-F1
#
_entry.id   AF-A0A7J4N8B8-F1
#
_cell.length_a   1.000
_cell.length_b   1.000
_cell.length_c   1.000
_cell.angle_alpha   90.00
_cell.angle_beta   90.00
_cell.angle_gamma   90.00
#
_symmetry.space_group_name_H-M   'P 1'
#
loop_
_entity.id
_entity.type
_entity.pdbx_description
1 polymer ?
#
loop_
_entity_poly.entity_id
_entity_poly.type
_entity_poly.pdbx_seq_one_letter_code
_entity_poly.pdbx_strand_id
1 'polypeptide(L)'
;MIEADFDSITIRSVPGQQEPYPPLVDVVANQTTMRLESVHGTMIGYYISEGLGEINVPGFHMHFLSQDLSYGGHVLDVEFSDVRVYMDPIRTCSVLVADSVIT
;
A
#
# COMPACT_ATOMS: atom_id res chain seq x y z
N MET A 1 1.99 6.13 10.11
CA MET A 1 3.40 5.94 9.69
C MET A 1 4.07 5.03 10.71
N ILE A 2 4.90 4.11 10.25
CA ILE A 2 5.58 3.12 11.06
C ILE A 2 7.06 3.12 10.64
N GLU A 3 7.96 3.33 11.58
CA GLU A 3 9.41 3.26 11.38
C GLU A 3 9.94 2.07 12.18
N ALA A 4 10.64 1.15 11.51
CA ALA A 4 11.15 -0.07 12.14
C ALA A 4 12.35 -0.66 11.38
N ASP A 5 13.10 -1.49 12.10
CA ASP A 5 13.89 -2.56 11.53
C ASP A 5 12.94 -3.76 11.30
N PHE A 6 12.69 -4.08 10.03
CA PHE A 6 11.83 -5.19 9.65
C PHE A 6 12.63 -6.47 9.58
N ASP A 7 12.23 -7.45 10.39
CA ASP A 7 12.78 -8.80 10.33
C ASP A 7 12.51 -9.38 8.94
N SER A 8 11.27 -9.24 8.48
CA SER A 8 10.90 -9.47 7.08
C SER A 8 9.77 -8.56 6.61
N ILE A 9 9.76 -8.22 5.32
CA ILE A 9 8.64 -7.54 4.69
C ILE A 9 8.44 -8.03 3.26
N THR A 10 7.20 -8.38 2.93
CA THR A 10 6.79 -8.78 1.58
C THR A 10 6.04 -7.63 0.92
N ILE A 11 6.56 -7.14 -0.20
CA ILE A 11 5.97 -6.05 -0.98
C ILE A 11 5.63 -6.53 -2.39
N ARG A 12 4.67 -5.86 -3.01
CA ARG A 12 4.38 -5.99 -4.45
C ARG A 12 4.41 -4.67 -5.19
N SER A 13 4.66 -4.76 -6.49
CA SER A 13 4.46 -3.68 -7.45
C SER A 13 3.72 -4.21 -8.68
N VAL A 14 2.82 -3.41 -9.23
CA VAL A 14 2.10 -3.71 -10.47
C VAL A 14 2.85 -3.08 -11.65
N PRO A 15 2.99 -3.78 -12.79
CA PRO A 15 3.68 -3.23 -13.95
C PRO A 15 2.88 -2.08 -14.58
N GLY A 16 3.57 -1.23 -15.36
CA GLY A 16 2.90 -0.22 -16.18
C GLY A 16 1.96 -0.87 -17.22
N GLN A 17 0.80 -0.25 -17.44
CA GLN A 17 -0.21 -0.73 -18.38
C GLN A 17 -0.27 0.16 -19.62
N GLN A 18 -0.76 -0.41 -20.73
CA GLN A 18 -1.02 0.30 -21.98
C GLN A 18 -2.47 0.09 -22.40
N GLU A 19 -3.02 1.03 -23.16
CA GLU A 19 -4.36 0.88 -23.71
C GLU A 19 -4.42 -0.25 -24.77
N PRO A 20 -5.54 -1.00 -24.84
CA PRO A 20 -6.71 -0.92 -23.95
C PRO A 20 -6.41 -1.52 -22.57
N TYR A 21 -6.78 -0.80 -21.50
CA TYR A 21 -6.43 -1.21 -20.14
C TYR A 21 -7.16 -2.51 -19.74
N PRO A 22 -6.42 -3.52 -19.25
CA PRO A 22 -7.04 -4.75 -18.76
C PRO A 22 -7.67 -4.55 -17.38
N PRO A 23 -8.61 -5.42 -16.97
CA PRO A 23 -9.09 -5.49 -15.59
C PRO A 23 -7.96 -5.63 -14.58
N LEU A 24 -8.10 -4.98 -13.40
CA LEU A 24 -7.06 -5.01 -12.36
C LEU A 24 -6.68 -6.42 -11.92
N VAL A 25 -7.64 -7.36 -11.89
CA VAL A 25 -7.40 -8.77 -11.54
C VAL A 25 -6.37 -9.43 -12.46
N ASP A 26 -6.35 -9.07 -13.74
CA ASP A 26 -5.41 -9.60 -14.73
C ASP A 26 -4.03 -8.94 -14.60
N VAL A 27 -4.00 -7.66 -14.20
CA VAL A 27 -2.74 -6.93 -13.93
C VAL A 27 -2.03 -7.50 -12.72
N VAL A 28 -2.76 -7.74 -11.62
CA VAL A 28 -2.15 -8.25 -10.38
C VAL A 28 -1.68 -9.70 -10.52
N ALA A 29 -2.22 -10.47 -11.47
CA ALA A 29 -1.73 -11.81 -11.77
C ALA A 29 -0.26 -11.80 -12.26
N ASN A 30 0.20 -10.69 -12.84
CA ASN A 30 1.56 -10.48 -13.32
C ASN A 30 2.36 -9.50 -12.44
N GLN A 31 1.97 -9.34 -11.18
CA GLN A 31 2.67 -8.45 -10.24
C GLN A 31 4.05 -8.99 -9.87
N THR A 32 4.98 -8.08 -9.62
CA THR A 32 6.27 -8.42 -9.03
C THR A 32 6.11 -8.44 -7.52
N THR A 33 6.41 -9.58 -6.88
CA THR A 33 6.47 -9.70 -5.42
C THR A 33 7.91 -9.87 -4.98
N MET A 34 8.30 -9.19 -3.91
CA MET A 34 9.63 -9.24 -3.34
C MET A 34 9.52 -9.38 -1.83
N ARG A 35 10.29 -10.31 -1.27
CA ARG A 35 10.48 -10.44 0.17
C ARG A 35 11.86 -9.90 0.52
N LEU A 36 11.90 -8.93 1.42
CA LEU A 36 13.10 -8.33 1.97
C LEU A 36 13.27 -8.84 3.41
N GLU A 37 14.51 -9.11 3.79
CA GLU A 37 14.88 -9.60 5.12
C GLU A 37 15.80 -8.57 5.77
N SER A 38 15.66 -8.35 7.08
CA SER A 38 16.51 -7.45 7.87
C SER A 38 16.70 -6.07 7.22
N VAL A 39 15.59 -5.41 6.89
CA VAL A 39 15.57 -4.12 6.19
C VAL A 39 15.07 -3.00 7.08
N HIS A 40 15.79 -1.89 7.12
CA HIS A 40 15.32 -0.67 7.77
C HIS A 40 14.49 0.19 6.80
N GLY A 41 13.38 0.74 7.27
CA GLY A 41 12.60 1.66 6.46
C GLY A 41 11.32 2.14 7.11
N THR A 42 10.42 2.65 6.28
CA THR A 42 9.17 3.26 6.72
C THR A 42 7.99 2.63 6.00
N MET A 43 6.97 2.22 6.77
CA MET A 43 5.64 1.96 6.23
C MET A 43 4.72 3.16 6.43
N ILE A 44 3.94 3.48 5.40
CA ILE A 44 2.93 4.54 5.43
C ILE A 44 1.64 4.04 4.81
N GLY A 45 0.51 4.48 5.36
CA GLY A 45 -0.78 3.99 4.92
C GLY A 45 -1.89 4.44 5.85
N TYR A 46 -3.07 3.86 5.64
CA TYR A 46 -4.29 4.23 6.35
C TYR A 46 -5.03 2.97 6.79
N TYR A 47 -5.88 3.14 7.79
CA TYR A 47 -6.93 2.19 8.12
C TYR A 47 -8.27 2.74 7.63
N ILE A 48 -8.99 1.97 6.83
CA ILE A 48 -10.33 2.31 6.34
C ILE A 48 -11.36 1.44 7.06
N SER A 49 -12.37 2.08 7.66
CA SER A 49 -13.49 1.37 8.29
C SER A 49 -14.33 0.62 7.25
N GLU A 50 -14.94 -0.49 7.63
CA GLU A 50 -15.79 -1.31 6.75
C GLU A 50 -16.91 -0.53 6.04
N GLY A 51 -17.49 0.48 6.68
CA GLY A 51 -18.56 1.31 6.10
C GLY A 51 -18.16 2.14 4.86
N LEU A 52 -16.86 2.22 4.52
CA LEU A 52 -16.34 2.91 3.33
C LEU A 52 -15.88 1.93 2.22
N GLY A 53 -16.19 0.64 2.37
CA GLY A 53 -15.65 -0.44 1.51
C GLY A 53 -16.04 -0.39 0.03
N GLU A 54 -17.07 0.37 -0.35
CA GLU A 54 -17.44 0.55 -1.76
C GLU A 54 -16.60 1.64 -2.45
N ILE A 55 -15.99 2.55 -1.67
CA ILE A 55 -15.22 3.69 -2.18
C ILE A 55 -13.71 3.39 -2.07
N ASN A 56 -13.30 2.58 -1.10
CA ASN A 56 -11.90 2.23 -0.85
C ASN A 56 -11.80 0.81 -0.25
N VAL A 57 -10.59 0.29 -0.08
CA VAL A 57 -10.34 -1.04 0.49
C VAL A 57 -10.40 -0.98 2.03
N PRO A 58 -11.33 -1.71 2.70
CA PRO A 58 -11.37 -1.77 4.15
C PRO A 58 -10.11 -2.38 4.78
N GLY A 59 -9.88 -2.02 6.04
CA GLY A 59 -8.73 -2.50 6.80
C GLY A 59 -7.47 -1.67 6.55
N PHE A 60 -6.31 -2.28 6.77
CA PHE A 60 -5.03 -1.64 6.58
C PHE A 60 -4.61 -1.67 5.11
N HIS A 61 -4.34 -0.49 4.55
CA HIS A 61 -3.69 -0.33 3.26
C HIS A 61 -2.34 0.36 3.49
N MET A 62 -1.27 -0.42 3.44
CA MET A 62 0.09 0.01 3.77
C MET A 62 1.03 -0.12 2.58
N HIS A 63 1.92 0.86 2.43
CA HIS A 63 3.04 0.85 1.49
C HIS A 63 4.34 0.96 2.29
N PHE A 64 5.43 0.48 1.73
CA PHE A 64 6.77 0.50 2.32
C PHE A 64 7.77 1.22 1.42
N LEU A 65 8.78 1.85 2.03
CA LEU A 65 9.96 2.38 1.38
C LEU A 65 11.19 2.10 2.26
N SER A 66 12.22 1.47 1.69
CA SER A 66 13.49 1.22 2.37
C SER A 66 14.25 2.53 2.61
N GLN A 67 15.08 2.57 3.64
CA GLN A 67 15.81 3.79 4.02
C GLN A 67 16.79 4.27 2.93
N ASP A 68 17.36 3.34 2.16
CA ASP A 68 18.23 3.63 1.02
C ASP A 68 17.45 4.01 -0.25
N LEU A 69 16.12 4.06 -0.18
CA LEU A 69 15.19 4.38 -1.28
C LEU A 69 15.25 3.42 -2.47
N SER A 70 15.89 2.26 -2.31
CA SER A 70 16.08 1.28 -3.40
C SER A 70 14.88 0.37 -3.59
N TYR A 71 14.07 0.14 -2.55
CA TYR A 71 12.94 -0.76 -2.59
C TYR A 71 11.69 -0.10 -2.00
N GLY A 72 10.56 -0.30 -2.67
CA GLY A 72 9.27 0.14 -2.17
C GLY A 72 8.12 -0.55 -2.89
N GLY A 73 6.95 -0.53 -2.27
CA GLY A 73 5.78 -1.18 -2.83
C GLY A 73 4.63 -1.30 -1.84
N HIS A 74 3.54 -1.91 -2.31
CA HIS A 74 2.38 -2.23 -1.49
C HIS A 74 2.69 -3.44 -0.60
N VAL A 75 2.44 -3.32 0.71
CA VAL A 75 2.77 -4.35 1.71
C VAL A 75 1.74 -5.47 1.66
N LEU A 76 2.23 -6.71 1.61
CA LEU A 76 1.44 -7.93 1.66
C LEU A 76 1.57 -8.64 3.01
N ASP A 77 2.76 -8.60 3.60
CA ASP A 77 3.07 -9.25 4.88
C ASP A 77 4.28 -8.58 5.54
N VAL A 78 4.39 -8.62 6.86
CA VAL A 78 5.46 -7.95 7.60
C VAL A 78 5.68 -8.57 8.99
N GLU A 79 6.96 -8.62 9.40
CA GLU A 79 7.41 -9.01 10.73
C GLU A 79 8.43 -7.99 11.25
N PHE A 80 8.26 -7.55 12.51
CA PHE A 80 9.18 -6.64 13.19
C PHE A 80 9.10 -6.86 14.71
N SER A 81 10.22 -6.60 15.38
CA SER A 81 10.37 -6.80 16.82
C SER A 81 10.16 -5.52 17.64
N ASP A 82 10.76 -4.40 17.21
CA ASP A 82 10.64 -3.08 17.86
C ASP A 82 10.26 -2.03 16.82
N VAL A 83 9.27 -1.19 17.16
CA VAL A 83 8.65 -0.29 16.19
C VAL A 83 8.27 1.05 16.79
N ARG A 84 8.40 2.12 16.00
CA ARG A 84 7.80 3.43 16.31
C ARG A 84 6.60 3.66 15.41
N VAL A 85 5.46 3.90 16.04
CA VAL A 85 4.18 4.12 15.33
C VAL A 85 3.73 5.56 15.56
N TYR A 86 3.42 6.24 14.46
CA TYR A 86 2.80 7.56 14.43
C TYR A 86 1.42 7.44 13.79
N MET A 87 0.40 7.93 14.48
CA MET A 87 -0.99 7.88 14.04
C MET A 87 -1.60 9.26 14.06
N ASP A 88 -2.39 9.57 13.04
CA ASP A 88 -3.19 10.79 12.96
C ASP A 88 -4.66 10.44 12.71
N PRO A 89 -5.59 10.78 13.61
CA PRO A 89 -7.01 10.51 13.42
C PRO A 89 -7.63 11.38 12.32
N ILE A 90 -8.14 10.73 11.27
CA ILE A 90 -8.86 11.39 10.19
C ILE A 90 -10.37 11.26 10.43
N ARG A 91 -11.08 12.39 10.48
CA ARG A 91 -12.53 12.44 10.75
C ARG A 91 -13.38 12.75 9.52
N THR A 92 -12.74 13.19 8.44
CA THR A 92 -13.42 13.65 7.22
C THR A 92 -12.74 13.02 6.02
N CYS A 93 -13.56 12.53 5.08
CA CYS A 93 -13.11 12.03 3.79
C CYS A 93 -13.89 12.77 2.70
N SER A 94 -13.18 13.35 1.74
CA SER A 94 -13.76 13.96 0.55
C SER A 94 -13.44 13.08 -0.65
N VAL A 95 -14.47 12.73 -1.42
CA VAL A 95 -14.32 11.92 -2.64
C VAL A 95 -14.44 12.84 -3.84
N LEU A 96 -13.40 12.85 -4.67
CA LEU A 96 -13.39 13.54 -5.95
C LEU A 96 -13.65 12.51 -7.05
N VAL A 97 -14.63 12.78 -7.91
CA VAL A 97 -15.00 11.91 -9.03
C VAL A 97 -14.51 12.57 -10.31
N ALA A 98 -13.83 11.81 -11.16
CA ALA A 98 -13.29 12.32 -12.42
C ALA A 98 -14.42 12.67 -13.40
N ASP A 99 -14.27 13.78 -14.13
CA ASP A 99 -15.26 14.25 -15.09
C ASP A 99 -15.61 13.19 -16.16
N SER A 100 -14.62 12.39 -16.57
CA SER A 100 -14.79 11.29 -17.53
C SER A 100 -15.71 10.17 -17.05
N VAL A 101 -16.10 10.14 -15.77
CA VAL A 101 -17.03 9.15 -15.20
C VAL A 101 -18.47 9.69 -15.15
N ILE A 102 -18.64 11.02 -15.16
CA ILE A 102 -19.94 11.68 -14.92
C ILE A 102 -20.61 12.12 -16.25
N THR A 103 -19.86 12.16 -17.35
CA THR A 103 -20.37 12.46 -18.70
C THR A 103 -20.58 11.19 -19.52
#